data_AF-T0ZL21-F1
#
_entry.id   AF-T0ZL21-F1
#
_cell.length_a   1.000
_cell.length_b   1.000
_cell.length_c   1.000
_cell.angle_alpha   90.00
_cell.angle_beta   90.00
_cell.angle_gamma   90.00
#
_symmetry.space_group_name_H-M   'P 1'
#
loop_
_entity.id
_entity.type
_entity.pdbx_description
1 polymer ?
#
loop_
_entity_poly.entity_id
_entity_poly.type
_entity_poly.pdbx_seq_one_letter_code
_entity_poly.pdbx_strand_id
1 'polypeptide(L)'
;ENRIRLLGIGDVKIKLTRPIKGTPKTITLKKINEKKWYVSIVCTNIKKITLPKTGHEIGIDLGVVNQVALSNGQLVEGQRFLRKSEDKLALHQQSLSRKKRVSKRRNKSRELVGTTHRKISNQRRDFNHKLSRELVNNFDLIVHEDLNIKNMSKSSKGTIKSPGKQVKQKSGLNKSINDAG
;
A
#
# COMPACT_ATOMS: atom_id res chain seq x y z
N GLU A 1 -26.14 11.91 14.37
CA GLU A 1 -24.75 11.40 14.50
C GLU A 1 -24.61 10.09 13.72
N ASN A 2 -23.51 9.87 12.99
CA ASN A 2 -23.35 8.63 12.20
C ASN A 2 -23.06 7.43 13.13
N ARG A 3 -24.00 6.49 13.21
CA ARG A 3 -23.89 5.25 13.99
C ARG A 3 -24.15 4.05 13.09
N ILE A 4 -23.57 2.91 13.44
CA ILE A 4 -23.90 1.61 12.86
C ILE A 4 -24.39 0.68 13.96
N ARG A 5 -25.41 -0.12 13.66
CA ARG A 5 -25.83 -1.20 14.55
C ARG A 5 -25.03 -2.45 14.22
N LEU A 6 -24.36 -2.99 15.22
CA LEU A 6 -23.63 -4.25 15.13
C LEU A 6 -24.37 -5.32 15.93
N LEU A 7 -24.61 -6.48 15.31
CA LEU A 7 -25.27 -7.60 15.96
C LEU A 7 -24.48 -8.02 17.21
N GLY A 8 -25.16 -8.15 18.35
CA GLY A 8 -24.55 -8.53 19.64
C GLY A 8 -23.77 -7.43 20.37
N ILE A 9 -23.57 -6.25 19.76
CA ILE A 9 -22.85 -5.11 20.39
C ILE A 9 -23.78 -3.91 20.57
N GLY A 10 -24.71 -3.70 19.63
CA GLY A 10 -25.59 -2.54 19.61
C GLY A 10 -25.06 -1.39 18.76
N ASP A 11 -25.48 -0.16 19.08
CA ASP A 11 -25.22 1.01 18.24
C ASP A 11 -23.85 1.62 18.55
N VAL A 12 -22.95 1.60 17.58
CA VAL A 12 -21.58 2.12 17.69
C VAL A 12 -21.41 3.39 16.86
N LYS A 13 -20.87 4.43 17.49
CA LYS A 13 -20.52 5.69 16.81
C LYS A 13 -19.36 5.46 15.84
N ILE A 14 -19.51 5.95 14.61
CA ILE A 14 -18.46 5.84 13.59
C ILE A 14 -18.09 7.21 13.02
N LYS A 15 -16.82 7.35 12.64
CA LYS A 15 -16.38 8.44 11.76
C LYS A 15 -16.59 7.99 10.32
N LEU A 16 -17.72 8.37 9.73
CA LEU A 16 -18.00 8.10 8.33
C LEU A 16 -17.12 9.02 7.46
N THR A 17 -16.24 8.41 6.65
CA THR A 17 -15.32 9.16 5.77
C THR A 17 -15.91 9.45 4.41
N ARG A 18 -16.90 8.67 3.97
CA ARG A 18 -17.56 8.76 2.66
C ARG A 18 -19.03 8.38 2.83
N PRO A 19 -19.97 9.05 2.15
CA PRO A 19 -21.38 8.65 2.22
C PRO A 19 -21.56 7.22 1.73
N ILE A 20 -22.42 6.46 2.40
CA ILE A 20 -22.80 5.10 1.99
C ILE A 20 -23.65 5.23 0.73
N LYS A 21 -23.23 4.58 -0.35
CA LYS A 21 -23.95 4.54 -1.62
C LYS A 21 -24.41 3.11 -1.90
N GLY A 22 -25.61 2.96 -2.44
CA GLY A 22 -26.21 1.65 -2.68
C GLY A 22 -26.67 0.98 -1.38
N THR A 23 -26.83 -0.34 -1.42
CA THR A 23 -27.38 -1.15 -0.31
C THR A 23 -26.25 -1.86 0.45
N PRO A 24 -26.03 -1.56 1.75
CA PRO A 24 -25.08 -2.30 2.57
C PRO A 24 -25.44 -3.79 2.65
N LYS A 25 -24.48 -4.67 2.38
CA LYS A 25 -24.64 -6.13 2.55
C LYS A 25 -23.77 -6.70 3.66
N THR A 26 -22.54 -6.23 3.76
CA THR A 26 -21.56 -6.82 4.68
C THR A 26 -20.84 -5.73 5.42
N ILE A 27 -20.75 -5.89 6.74
CA ILE A 27 -19.93 -5.04 7.61
C ILE A 27 -18.77 -5.89 8.11
N THR A 28 -17.55 -5.39 7.92
CA THR A 28 -16.34 -6.02 8.45
C THR A 28 -15.66 -5.06 9.41
N LEU A 29 -15.47 -5.50 10.66
CA LEU A 29 -14.66 -4.79 11.64
C LEU A 29 -13.22 -5.27 11.53
N LYS A 30 -12.30 -4.33 11.30
CA LYS A 30 -10.87 -4.61 11.24
C LYS A 30 -10.15 -3.77 12.29
N LYS A 31 -9.51 -4.45 13.23
CA LYS A 31 -8.56 -3.82 14.14
C LYS A 31 -7.21 -3.70 13.44
N ILE A 32 -6.67 -2.49 13.35
CA ILE A 32 -5.32 -2.22 12.86
C ILE A 32 -4.48 -1.73 14.04
N ASN A 33 -3.41 -2.48 14.33
CA ASN A 33 -2.62 -2.35 15.56
C ASN A 33 -3.52 -2.53 16.81
N GLU A 34 -3.04 -2.11 17.99
CA GLU A 34 -3.80 -2.29 19.23
C GLU A 34 -4.88 -1.23 19.46
N LYS A 35 -4.89 -0.15 18.67
CA LYS A 35 -5.61 1.09 19.01
C LYS A 35 -6.62 1.60 17.97
N LYS A 36 -6.62 1.11 16.73
CA LYS A 36 -7.50 1.65 15.67
C LYS A 36 -8.45 0.59 15.15
N TRP A 37 -9.74 0.92 15.14
CA TRP A 37 -10.77 0.12 14.50
C TRP A 37 -11.21 0.77 13.20
N TYR A 38 -11.39 -0.06 12.18
CA TYR A 38 -11.93 0.32 10.88
C TYR A 38 -13.19 -0.49 10.63
N VAL A 39 -14.18 0.17 10.05
CA VAL A 39 -15.39 -0.47 9.55
C VAL A 39 -15.31 -0.42 8.03
N SER A 40 -15.37 -1.60 7.39
CA SER A 40 -15.54 -1.71 5.95
C SER A 40 -16.98 -2.12 5.67
N ILE A 41 -17.71 -1.30 4.92
CA ILE A 41 -19.10 -1.56 4.55
C ILE A 41 -19.11 -1.87 3.05
N VAL A 42 -19.37 -3.13 2.72
CA VAL A 42 -19.54 -3.56 1.33
C VAL A 42 -20.97 -3.24 0.93
N CYS A 43 -21.10 -2.43 -0.12
CA CYS A 43 -22.39 -2.01 -0.65
C CYS A 43 -22.61 -2.59 -2.04
N THR A 44 -23.84 -2.93 -2.34
CA THR A 44 -24.31 -3.44 -3.64
C THR A 44 -25.25 -2.43 -4.29
N ASN A 45 -25.69 -2.67 -5.52
CA ASN A 45 -26.63 -1.79 -6.25
C ASN A 45 -26.12 -0.35 -6.41
N ILE A 46 -24.80 -0.17 -6.56
CA ILE A 46 -24.21 1.14 -6.85
C ILE A 46 -24.33 1.37 -8.36
N LYS A 47 -24.95 2.48 -8.76
CA LYS A 47 -25.00 2.90 -10.17
C LYS A 47 -23.57 3.01 -10.70
N LYS A 48 -23.26 2.25 -11.76
CA LYS A 48 -21.98 2.36 -12.46
C LYS A 48 -21.90 3.76 -13.07
N ILE A 49 -20.78 4.44 -12.81
CA ILE A 49 -20.49 5.74 -13.43
C ILE A 49 -19.54 5.44 -14.59
N THR A 50 -20.01 5.68 -15.80
CA THR A 50 -19.18 5.61 -17.01
C THR A 50 -18.53 6.97 -17.20
N LEU A 51 -17.23 6.99 -17.47
CA LEU A 51 -16.52 8.21 -17.83
C LEU A 51 -16.78 8.53 -19.31
N PRO A 52 -16.78 9.82 -19.72
CA PRO A 52 -16.78 10.17 -21.13
C PRO A 52 -15.52 9.60 -21.81
N LYS A 53 -15.65 9.21 -23.08
CA LYS A 53 -14.50 8.75 -23.87
C LYS A 53 -13.50 9.87 -24.04
N THR A 54 -12.22 9.58 -23.88
CA THR A 54 -11.14 10.54 -24.10
C THR A 54 -10.60 10.49 -25.53
N GLY A 55 -10.74 9.35 -26.22
CA GLY A 55 -10.17 9.11 -27.55
C GLY A 55 -8.67 8.86 -27.55
N HIS A 56 -8.02 8.80 -26.39
CA HIS A 56 -6.58 8.64 -26.26
C HIS A 56 -6.19 7.24 -25.78
N GLU A 57 -5.07 6.75 -26.30
CA GLU A 57 -4.42 5.52 -25.87
C GLU A 57 -3.00 5.82 -25.38
N ILE A 58 -2.50 4.99 -24.47
CA ILE A 58 -1.16 5.14 -23.93
C ILE A 58 -0.52 3.80 -23.56
N GLY A 59 0.77 3.66 -23.86
CA GLY A 59 1.61 2.61 -23.31
C GLY A 59 2.27 3.07 -22.01
N ILE A 60 2.34 2.20 -21.01
CA ILE A 60 3.08 2.44 -19.78
C ILE A 60 4.16 1.38 -19.55
N ASP A 61 5.32 1.84 -19.16
CA ASP A 61 6.39 1.02 -18.60
C ASP A 61 6.53 1.30 -17.09
N LEU A 62 6.69 0.23 -16.30
CA LEU A 62 6.75 0.30 -14.84
C LEU A 62 8.20 0.18 -14.36
N GLY A 63 8.69 1.24 -13.73
CA GLY A 63 10.06 1.30 -13.23
C GLY A 63 10.17 1.55 -11.73
N VAL A 64 11.42 1.45 -11.24
CA VAL A 64 11.77 1.75 -9.83
C VAL A 64 12.35 3.15 -9.63
N VAL A 65 12.81 3.80 -10.71
CA VAL A 65 13.28 5.19 -10.69
C VAL A 65 12.11 6.10 -11.10
N ASN A 66 11.67 5.93 -12.34
CA ASN A 66 10.39 6.43 -12.83
C ASN A 66 9.37 5.34 -12.55
N GLN A 67 8.37 5.66 -11.72
CA GLN A 67 7.30 4.74 -11.38
C GLN A 67 6.53 4.30 -12.63
N VAL A 68 6.26 5.26 -13.50
CA VAL A 68 5.58 5.06 -14.78
C VAL A 68 6.28 5.91 -15.83
N ALA A 69 6.67 5.31 -16.94
CA ALA A 69 7.07 6.01 -18.16
C ALA A 69 5.96 5.83 -19.20
N LEU A 70 5.45 6.94 -19.73
CA LEU A 70 4.36 6.95 -20.71
C LEU A 70 4.94 6.99 -22.13
N SER A 71 4.27 6.34 -23.08
CA SER A 71 4.72 6.29 -24.50
C SER A 71 4.74 7.66 -25.19
N ASN A 72 4.12 8.68 -24.60
CA ASN A 72 4.20 10.09 -25.03
C ASN A 72 5.45 10.81 -24.49
N GLY A 73 6.36 10.11 -23.81
CA GLY A 73 7.59 10.65 -23.24
C GLY A 73 7.46 11.22 -21.83
N GLN A 74 6.27 11.31 -21.26
CA GLN A 74 6.09 11.78 -19.89
C GLN A 74 6.60 10.74 -18.88
N LEU A 75 7.40 11.20 -17.92
CA LEU A 75 7.95 10.37 -16.85
C LEU A 75 7.33 10.76 -15.51
N VAL A 76 6.80 9.78 -14.79
CA VAL A 76 6.27 9.94 -13.44
C VAL A 76 7.27 9.38 -12.44
N GLU A 77 7.93 10.27 -11.71
CA GLU A 77 8.93 9.86 -10.71
C GLU A 77 8.30 9.17 -9.49
N GLY A 78 8.95 8.10 -9.02
CA GLY A 78 8.57 7.44 -7.79
C GLY A 78 8.93 8.27 -6.55
N GLN A 79 8.03 8.34 -5.57
CA GLN A 79 8.24 9.14 -4.37
C GLN A 79 9.19 8.54 -3.33
N ARG A 80 9.61 7.27 -3.52
CA ARG A 80 10.56 6.53 -2.68
C ARG A 80 10.28 6.63 -1.17
N PHE A 81 9.03 6.35 -0.77
CA PHE A 81 8.54 6.59 0.59
C PHE A 81 9.27 5.76 1.66
N LEU A 82 9.62 4.51 1.35
CA LEU A 82 10.40 3.65 2.23
C LEU A 82 11.78 4.26 2.42
N ARG A 83 12.47 4.62 1.32
CA ARG A 83 13.81 5.23 1.38
C ARG A 83 13.83 6.48 2.25
N LYS A 84 12.87 7.39 2.05
CA LYS A 84 12.71 8.61 2.88
C LYS A 84 12.45 8.32 4.37
N SER A 85 11.96 7.12 4.70
CA SER A 85 11.59 6.73 6.07
C SER A 85 12.57 5.71 6.70
N GLU A 86 13.64 5.35 6.00
CA GLU A 86 14.55 4.26 6.40
C GLU A 86 15.25 4.53 7.72
N ASP A 87 15.83 5.71 7.89
CA ASP A 87 16.57 6.04 9.12
C ASP A 87 15.65 6.00 10.33
N LYS A 88 14.45 6.58 10.20
CA LYS A 88 13.43 6.53 11.24
C LYS A 88 13.01 5.10 11.56
N LEU A 89 12.83 4.26 10.54
CA LEU A 89 12.47 2.87 10.71
C LEU A 89 13.59 2.08 11.41
N ALA A 90 14.84 2.30 11.01
CA ALA A 90 16.01 1.68 11.61
C ALA A 90 16.17 2.06 13.09
N LEU A 91 16.00 3.34 13.43
CA LEU A 91 16.02 3.81 14.82
C LEU A 91 14.94 3.13 15.68
N HIS A 92 13.71 3.02 15.15
CA HIS A 92 12.63 2.34 15.87
C HIS A 92 12.88 0.82 16.01
N GLN A 93 13.42 0.16 14.98
CA GLN A 93 13.78 -1.25 15.03
C GLN A 93 14.94 -1.52 16.01
N GLN A 94 15.96 -0.67 16.03
CA GLN A 94 17.08 -0.78 16.98
C GLN A 94 16.61 -0.56 18.42
N SER A 95 15.76 0.45 18.65
CA SER A 95 15.15 0.66 19.97
C SER A 95 14.37 -0.58 20.42
N LEU A 96 13.58 -1.18 19.51
CA LEU A 96 12.81 -2.39 19.77
C LEU A 96 13.70 -3.61 20.12
N SER A 97 14.79 -3.82 19.39
CA SER A 97 15.67 -4.98 19.59
C SER A 97 16.36 -4.97 20.95
N ARG A 98 16.68 -3.77 21.46
CA ARG A 98 17.31 -3.56 22.77
C ARG A 98 16.35 -3.70 23.97
N LYS A 99 15.02 -3.77 23.77
CA LYS A 99 14.07 -3.88 24.90
C LYS A 99 13.83 -5.33 25.31
N LYS A 100 13.74 -5.57 26.63
CA LYS A 100 13.36 -6.86 27.23
C LYS A 100 12.06 -7.39 26.63
N ARG A 101 12.05 -8.66 26.22
CA ARG A 101 10.88 -9.37 25.69
C ARG A 101 9.69 -9.22 26.66
N VAL A 102 8.48 -9.13 26.10
CA VAL A 102 7.19 -8.99 26.83
C VAL A 102 7.00 -7.69 27.63
N SER A 103 8.04 -6.89 27.86
CA SER A 103 7.90 -5.64 28.64
C SER A 103 6.95 -4.62 28.00
N LYS A 104 6.25 -3.85 28.83
CA LYS A 104 5.36 -2.74 28.38
C LYS A 104 6.11 -1.75 27.48
N ARG A 105 7.39 -1.45 27.78
CA ARG A 105 8.25 -0.59 26.96
C ARG A 105 8.52 -1.20 25.57
N ARG A 106 8.74 -2.51 25.49
CA ARG A 106 8.90 -3.21 24.21
C ARG A 106 7.64 -3.13 23.36
N ASN A 107 6.46 -3.30 23.97
CA ASN A 107 5.18 -3.19 23.25
C ASN A 107 5.01 -1.79 22.65
N LYS A 108 5.33 -0.72 23.40
CA LYS A 108 5.35 0.65 22.87
C LYS A 108 6.30 0.79 21.67
N SER A 109 7.54 0.29 21.75
CA SER A 109 8.48 0.33 20.61
C SER A 109 7.97 -0.47 19.40
N ARG A 110 7.31 -1.61 19.61
CA ARG A 110 6.71 -2.42 18.53
C ARG A 110 5.58 -1.66 17.84
N GLU A 111 4.74 -0.95 18.59
CA GLU A 111 3.70 -0.09 18.02
C GLU A 111 4.28 1.03 17.14
N LEU A 112 5.42 1.62 17.52
CA LEU A 112 6.09 2.66 16.72
C LEU A 112 6.61 2.13 15.38
N VAL A 113 7.23 0.95 15.39
CA VAL A 113 7.65 0.25 14.16
C VAL A 113 6.44 -0.02 13.26
N GLY A 114 5.37 -0.59 13.81
CA GLY A 114 4.13 -0.88 13.06
C GLY A 114 3.45 0.39 12.52
N THR A 115 3.46 1.48 13.29
CA THR A 115 2.91 2.77 12.86
C THR A 115 3.72 3.37 11.70
N THR A 116 5.04 3.23 11.71
CA THR A 116 5.92 3.73 10.65
C THR A 116 5.73 2.93 9.35
N HIS A 117 5.72 1.59 9.42
CA HIS A 117 5.40 0.74 8.27
C HIS A 117 4.03 1.08 7.67
N ARG A 118 3.04 1.31 8.53
CA ARG A 118 1.70 1.67 8.10
C ARG A 118 1.67 3.02 7.39
N LYS A 119 2.41 4.02 7.87
CA LYS A 119 2.52 5.32 7.21
C LYS A 119 3.10 5.15 5.79
N ILE A 120 4.21 4.43 5.65
CA ILE A 120 4.85 4.14 4.36
C ILE A 120 3.88 3.43 3.41
N SER A 121 3.21 2.37 3.88
CA SER A 121 2.24 1.62 3.06
C SER A 121 1.07 2.49 2.61
N ASN A 122 0.56 3.36 3.49
CA ASN A 122 -0.53 4.27 3.13
C ASN A 122 -0.09 5.33 2.11
N GLN A 123 1.12 5.87 2.24
CA GLN A 123 1.66 6.86 1.30
C GLN A 123 1.84 6.26 -0.10
N ARG A 124 2.44 5.07 -0.20
CA ARG A 124 2.56 4.33 -1.48
C ARG A 124 1.20 4.09 -2.12
N ARG A 125 0.24 3.60 -1.33
CA ARG A 125 -1.11 3.31 -1.81
C ARG A 125 -1.85 4.56 -2.29
N ASP A 126 -1.74 5.66 -1.55
CA ASP A 126 -2.35 6.94 -1.92
C ASP A 126 -1.78 7.45 -3.25
N PHE A 127 -0.45 7.42 -3.40
CA PHE A 127 0.22 7.79 -4.64
C PHE A 127 -0.24 6.92 -5.82
N ASN A 128 -0.20 5.59 -5.69
CA ASN A 128 -0.60 4.67 -6.76
C ASN A 128 -2.08 4.81 -7.13
N HIS A 129 -2.98 5.04 -6.17
CA HIS A 129 -4.38 5.27 -6.47
C HIS A 129 -4.62 6.61 -7.18
N LYS A 130 -3.89 7.67 -6.83
CA LYS A 130 -3.99 8.95 -7.53
C LYS A 130 -3.47 8.85 -8.95
N LEU A 131 -2.31 8.21 -9.13
CA LEU A 131 -1.71 8.00 -10.45
C LEU A 131 -2.61 7.15 -11.35
N SER A 132 -3.08 5.99 -10.86
CA SER A 132 -4.02 5.16 -11.64
C SER A 132 -5.33 5.88 -11.94
N ARG A 133 -5.84 6.70 -11.00
CA ARG A 133 -7.04 7.52 -11.21
C ARG A 133 -6.84 8.56 -12.31
N GLU A 134 -5.65 9.17 -12.38
CA GLU A 134 -5.25 10.13 -13.40
C GLU A 134 -5.15 9.46 -14.77
N LEU A 135 -4.46 8.32 -14.87
CA LEU A 135 -4.36 7.56 -16.13
C LEU A 135 -5.75 7.18 -16.67
N VAL A 136 -6.62 6.60 -15.83
CA VAL A 136 -7.98 6.21 -16.23
C VAL A 136 -8.87 7.41 -16.57
N ASN A 137 -8.56 8.61 -16.08
CA ASN A 137 -9.29 9.82 -16.46
C ASN A 137 -8.93 10.34 -17.85
N ASN A 138 -7.71 10.07 -18.30
CA ASN A 138 -7.12 10.71 -19.47
C ASN A 138 -7.04 9.78 -20.69
N PHE A 139 -7.04 8.46 -20.48
CA PHE A 139 -6.85 7.47 -21.53
C PHE A 139 -7.94 6.39 -21.50
N ASP A 140 -8.49 6.08 -22.67
CA ASP A 140 -9.48 5.03 -22.87
C ASP A 140 -8.83 3.64 -22.93
N LEU A 141 -7.61 3.57 -23.50
CA LEU A 141 -6.79 2.36 -23.57
C LEU A 141 -5.44 2.58 -22.90
N ILE A 142 -5.10 1.71 -21.96
CA ILE A 142 -3.81 1.71 -21.26
C ILE A 142 -3.17 0.34 -21.48
N VAL A 143 -2.05 0.31 -22.18
CA VAL A 143 -1.27 -0.91 -22.44
C VAL A 143 -0.09 -0.97 -21.48
N HIS A 144 0.17 -2.11 -20.87
CA HIS A 144 1.29 -2.29 -19.95
C HIS A 144 1.91 -3.68 -20.10
N GLU A 145 3.15 -3.83 -19.64
CA GLU A 145 3.83 -5.13 -19.61
C GLU A 145 3.23 -6.08 -18.57
N ASP A 146 3.16 -7.36 -18.89
CA ASP A 146 2.81 -8.42 -17.92
C ASP A 146 4.05 -8.84 -17.11
N LEU A 147 4.40 -8.01 -16.13
CA LEU A 147 5.54 -8.26 -15.26
C LEU A 147 5.21 -9.29 -14.18
N ASN A 148 6.02 -10.35 -14.10
CA ASN A 148 5.95 -11.29 -12.99
C ASN A 148 6.68 -10.74 -11.74
N ILE A 149 6.07 -9.73 -11.10
CA ILE A 149 6.65 -8.99 -9.97
C ILE A 149 7.03 -9.93 -8.81
N LYS A 150 6.28 -11.01 -8.58
CA LYS A 150 6.59 -12.01 -7.54
C LYS A 150 7.94 -12.69 -7.81
N ASN A 151 8.20 -13.09 -9.04
CA ASN A 151 9.49 -13.66 -9.43
C ASN A 151 10.59 -12.60 -9.43
N MET A 152 10.29 -11.40 -9.93
CA MET A 152 11.26 -10.29 -9.94
C MET A 152 11.66 -9.82 -8.55
N SER A 153 10.82 -9.97 -7.53
CA SER A 153 11.11 -9.60 -6.15
C SER A 153 11.60 -10.76 -5.28
N LYS A 154 11.81 -11.94 -5.86
CA LYS A 154 12.34 -13.11 -5.14
C LYS A 154 13.75 -12.83 -4.65
N SER A 155 14.06 -13.29 -3.43
CA SER A 155 15.41 -13.20 -2.90
C SER A 155 16.34 -14.12 -3.68
N SER A 156 17.55 -13.66 -3.98
CA SER A 156 18.63 -14.54 -4.46
C SER A 156 19.41 -15.19 -3.32
N LYS A 157 18.99 -15.01 -2.06
CA LYS A 157 19.62 -15.66 -0.89
C LYS A 157 19.46 -17.18 -1.02
N GLY A 158 20.56 -17.86 -1.34
CA GLY A 158 20.64 -19.32 -1.37
C GLY A 158 20.69 -19.95 0.01
N THR A 159 21.11 -21.21 0.08
CA THR A 159 21.27 -21.98 1.33
C THR A 159 22.73 -21.94 1.80
N ILE A 160 23.01 -22.54 2.97
CA ILE A 160 24.39 -22.70 3.47
C ILE A 160 25.22 -23.59 2.52
N LYS A 161 24.61 -24.66 1.99
CA LYS A 161 25.28 -25.59 1.06
C LYS A 161 25.41 -25.03 -0.37
N SER A 162 24.53 -24.12 -0.76
CA SER A 162 24.52 -23.50 -2.09
C SER A 162 24.23 -22.00 -1.96
N PRO A 163 25.26 -21.19 -1.66
CA PRO A 163 25.08 -19.78 -1.41
C PRO A 163 24.64 -19.03 -2.66
N GLY A 164 23.81 -18.03 -2.44
CA GLY A 164 23.31 -17.16 -3.50
C GLY A 164 24.37 -16.22 -4.05
N LYS A 165 24.23 -15.82 -5.32
CA LYS A 165 25.04 -14.77 -5.95
C LYS A 165 24.32 -13.42 -5.90
N GLN A 166 25.10 -12.34 -5.86
CA GLN A 166 24.61 -10.95 -5.93
C GLN A 166 23.49 -10.61 -4.92
N VAL A 167 23.49 -11.27 -3.75
CA VAL A 167 22.40 -11.16 -2.76
C VAL A 167 22.19 -9.73 -2.28
N LYS A 168 23.28 -8.98 -2.07
CA LYS A 168 23.22 -7.57 -1.65
C LYS A 168 22.59 -6.69 -2.73
N GLN A 169 23.03 -6.82 -4.00
CA GLN A 169 22.45 -6.07 -5.12
C GLN A 169 20.96 -6.42 -5.29
N LYS A 170 20.62 -7.72 -5.28
CA LYS A 170 19.24 -8.18 -5.41
C LYS A 170 18.35 -7.69 -4.27
N SER A 171 18.85 -7.72 -3.04
CA SER A 171 18.12 -7.18 -1.89
C SER A 171 17.87 -5.67 -2.03
N GLY A 172 18.82 -4.92 -2.59
CA GLY A 172 18.67 -3.49 -2.89
C GLY A 172 17.60 -3.25 -3.95
N LEU A 173 17.65 -3.99 -5.05
CA LEU A 173 16.65 -3.92 -6.13
C LEU A 173 15.25 -4.30 -5.63
N ASN A 174 15.12 -5.41 -4.90
CA ASN A 174 13.85 -5.85 -4.32
C ASN A 174 13.28 -4.80 -3.38
N LYS A 175 14.12 -4.07 -2.66
CA LYS A 175 13.68 -2.97 -1.81
C LYS A 175 13.07 -1.83 -2.64
N SER A 176 13.70 -1.45 -3.74
CA SER A 176 13.19 -0.43 -4.66
C SER A 176 11.89 -0.86 -5.34
N ILE A 177 11.80 -2.12 -5.81
CA ILE A 177 10.56 -2.70 -6.38
C ILE A 177 9.43 -2.62 -5.35
N ASN A 178 9.68 -3.06 -4.12
CA ASN A 178 8.67 -3.01 -3.05
C ASN A 178 8.32 -1.59 -2.63
N ASP A 179 9.19 -0.60 -2.85
CA ASP A 179 8.93 0.80 -2.53
C ASP A 179 8.12 1.51 -3.61
N ALA A 180 8.30 1.11 -4.87
CA ALA A 180 7.49 1.59 -5.98
C ALA A 180 6.01 1.23 -5.73
N GLY A 181 5.66 -0.02 -5.46
CA GLY A 181 4.25 -0.38 -5.26
C GLY A 181 3.99 -1.85 -5.21
#